data_AF-A0A939C7E2-F1
#
_entry.id   AF-A0A939C7E2-F1
#
_cell.length_a   1.000
_cell.length_b   1.000
_cell.length_c   1.000
_cell.angle_alpha   90.00
_cell.angle_beta   90.00
_cell.angle_gamma   90.00
#
_symmetry.space_group_name_H-M   'P 1'
#
loop_
_entity.id
_entity.type
_entity.pdbx_description
1 polymer ?
#
loop_
_entity_poly.entity_id
_entity_poly.type
_entity_poly.pdbx_seq_one_letter_code
_entity_poly.pdbx_strand_id
1 'polypeptide(L)'
;MAIALSQRGQAALTDALYFLLIAGALSTWLLYSSATYGQVVKTQLNKQYWQEYTRSALETIVYSSTPRDPEIPLSEATEVDYLLAALKEDYADDLVLDETKAVLFNQVKTVMEPLRPNFDYAFYIYVLDREEYAAAMLHISETSGTGLTGKSLVLSCTPPNKVVLADFLSRVGHVAPSSSVIRLSQRQGSDQLRLPAQATLVIWTPTATSHADLNCQEFTA
;
A
#
# COMPACT_ATOMS: atom_id res chain seq x y z
N MET A 1 50.17 26.50 -51.73
CA MET A 1 49.09 26.95 -52.63
C MET A 1 47.79 26.88 -51.84
N ALA A 2 47.35 28.00 -51.27
CA ALA A 2 46.10 28.04 -50.52
C ALA A 2 44.95 28.19 -51.52
N ILE A 3 44.05 27.21 -51.57
CA ILE A 3 42.84 27.28 -52.39
C ILE A 3 41.93 28.30 -51.73
N ALA A 4 41.79 29.48 -52.33
CA ALA A 4 40.83 30.48 -51.88
C ALA A 4 39.42 29.92 -52.11
N LEU A 5 38.76 29.49 -51.03
CA LEU A 5 37.40 28.99 -51.08
C LEU A 5 36.48 30.15 -51.53
N SER A 6 35.79 29.98 -52.66
CA SER A 6 34.76 30.91 -53.14
C SER A 6 33.73 31.17 -52.03
N GLN A 7 33.28 32.42 -51.83
CA GLN A 7 32.28 32.78 -50.82
C GLN A 7 31.03 31.89 -50.87
N ARG A 8 30.64 31.42 -52.06
CA ARG A 8 29.52 30.48 -52.24
C ARG A 8 29.81 29.09 -51.67
N GLY A 9 31.06 28.63 -51.75
CA GLY A 9 31.50 27.36 -51.15
C GLY A 9 31.56 27.41 -49.63
N GLN A 10 31.95 28.56 -49.05
CA GLN A 10 31.91 28.75 -47.59
C GLN A 10 30.47 28.75 -47.06
N ALA A 11 29.54 29.43 -47.74
CA ALA A 11 28.13 29.45 -47.37
C ALA A 11 27.47 28.07 -47.42
N ALA A 12 27.73 27.29 -48.47
CA ALA A 12 27.23 25.92 -48.59
C ALA A 12 27.81 24.98 -47.52
N LEU A 13 29.08 25.18 -47.15
CA LEU A 13 29.74 24.37 -46.12
C LEU A 13 29.20 24.68 -44.73
N THR A 14 28.90 25.95 -44.42
CA THR A 14 28.27 26.32 -43.15
C THR A 14 26.84 25.77 -43.03
N ASP A 15 26.05 25.81 -44.11
CA ASP A 15 24.68 25.30 -44.11
C ASP A 15 24.62 23.77 -43.90
N ALA A 16 25.51 23.04 -44.58
CA ALA A 16 25.66 21.60 -44.37
C ALA A 16 26.10 21.25 -42.94
N LEU A 17 26.95 22.07 -42.33
CA LEU A 17 27.42 21.88 -40.95
C LEU A 17 26.30 22.13 -39.92
N TYR A 18 25.46 23.15 -40.16
CA TYR A 18 24.26 23.38 -39.35
C TYR A 18 23.25 22.23 -39.49
N PHE A 19 23.02 21.73 -40.70
CA PHE A 19 22.13 20.59 -40.91
C PHE A 19 22.61 19.33 -40.19
N LEU A 20 23.91 19.02 -40.27
CA LEU A 20 24.50 17.89 -39.55
C LEU A 20 24.45 18.05 -38.04
N LEU A 21 24.61 19.27 -37.52
CA LEU A 21 24.48 19.55 -36.09
C LEU A 21 23.04 19.29 -35.61
N ILE A 22 22.04 19.76 -36.36
CA ILE A 22 20.63 19.53 -36.03
C ILE A 22 20.30 18.03 -36.07
N ALA A 23 20.71 17.34 -37.14
CA ALA A 23 20.49 15.90 -37.28
C ALA A 23 21.20 15.10 -36.17
N GLY A 24 22.41 15.49 -35.80
CA GLY A 24 23.17 14.87 -34.71
C GLY A 24 22.54 15.11 -33.34
N ALA A 25 22.07 16.33 -33.07
CA ALA A 25 21.38 16.67 -31.82
C ALA A 25 20.06 15.88 -31.68
N LEU A 26 19.25 15.83 -32.74
CA LEU A 26 18.00 15.05 -32.74
C LEU A 26 18.26 13.55 -32.57
N SER A 27 19.28 13.01 -33.25
CA SER A 27 19.63 11.59 -33.12
C SER A 27 20.12 11.24 -31.72
N THR A 28 20.93 12.11 -31.11
CA THR A 28 21.43 11.94 -29.74
C THR A 28 20.28 12.02 -28.73
N TRP A 29 19.36 12.98 -28.92
CA TRP A 29 18.18 13.12 -28.07
C TRP A 29 17.25 11.91 -28.17
N LEU A 30 16.97 11.43 -29.39
CA LEU A 30 16.17 10.21 -29.60
C LEU A 30 16.82 8.97 -28.98
N LEU A 31 18.14 8.85 -29.09
CA LEU A 31 18.88 7.75 -28.46
C LEU A 31 18.78 7.81 -26.93
N TYR A 32 18.93 9.01 -26.34
CA TYR A 32 18.77 9.23 -24.91
C TYR A 32 17.35 8.90 -24.42
N SER A 33 16.33 9.37 -25.14
CA SER A 33 14.93 9.06 -24.83
C SER A 33 14.65 7.57 -24.94
N SER A 34 15.15 6.89 -25.98
CA SER A 34 15.00 5.45 -26.14
C SER A 34 15.70 4.66 -25.03
N ALA A 35 16.87 5.11 -24.58
CA ALA A 35 17.64 4.44 -23.52
C ALA A 35 16.97 4.58 -22.14
N THR A 36 16.28 5.70 -21.89
CA THR A 36 15.65 6.00 -20.59
C THR A 36 14.19 5.53 -20.50
N TYR A 37 13.50 5.40 -21.64
CA TYR A 37 12.09 5.01 -21.69
C TYR A 37 11.78 3.72 -20.91
N GLY A 38 12.61 2.68 -21.07
CA GLY A 38 12.40 1.41 -20.39
C GLY A 38 12.40 1.52 -18.86
N GLN A 39 13.26 2.37 -18.29
CA GLN A 39 13.32 2.58 -16.84
C GLN A 39 12.11 3.36 -16.33
N VAL A 40 11.68 4.39 -17.08
CA VAL A 40 10.51 5.19 -16.73
C VAL A 40 9.25 4.32 -16.76
N VAL A 41 9.06 3.54 -17.83
CA VAL A 41 7.90 2.64 -17.96
C VAL A 41 7.92 1.57 -16.87
N LYS A 42 9.07 0.94 -16.60
CA LYS A 42 9.18 -0.05 -15.51
C LYS A 42 8.78 0.54 -14.17
N THR A 43 9.23 1.76 -13.86
CA THR A 43 8.91 2.44 -12.61
C THR A 43 7.41 2.76 -12.52
N GLN A 44 6.81 3.23 -13.62
CA GLN A 44 5.38 3.54 -13.69
C GLN A 44 4.51 2.28 -13.58
N LEU A 45 4.84 1.22 -14.32
CA LEU A 45 4.13 -0.06 -14.27
C LEU A 45 4.18 -0.68 -12.89
N ASN A 46 5.34 -0.68 -12.23
CA ASN A 46 5.45 -1.18 -10.87
C ASN A 46 4.58 -0.37 -9.91
N LYS A 47 4.62 0.97 -9.99
CA LYS A 47 3.79 1.83 -9.15
C LYS A 47 2.29 1.55 -9.36
N GLN A 48 1.86 1.44 -10.62
CA GLN A 48 0.46 1.16 -10.96
C GLN A 48 0.04 -0.22 -10.48
N TYR A 49 0.85 -1.25 -10.74
CA TYR A 49 0.61 -2.62 -10.27
C TYR A 49 0.37 -2.66 -8.76
N TRP A 50 1.23 -1.99 -7.97
CA TRP A 50 1.06 -1.95 -6.52
C TRP A 50 -0.21 -1.22 -6.10
N GLN A 51 -0.50 -0.08 -6.72
CA GLN A 51 -1.72 0.67 -6.40
C GLN A 51 -2.99 -0.13 -6.72
N GLU A 52 -3.03 -0.81 -7.85
CA GLU A 52 -4.15 -1.66 -8.26
C GLU A 52 -4.28 -2.87 -7.34
N TYR A 53 -3.17 -3.57 -7.04
CA TYR A 53 -3.18 -4.71 -6.12
C TYR A 53 -3.68 -4.29 -4.73
N THR A 54 -3.07 -3.27 -4.12
CA THR A 54 -3.45 -2.83 -2.76
C THR A 54 -4.91 -2.40 -2.70
N ARG A 55 -5.42 -1.77 -3.77
CA ARG A 55 -6.83 -1.42 -3.88
C ARG A 55 -7.73 -2.64 -3.97
N SER A 56 -7.45 -3.57 -4.89
CA SER A 56 -8.26 -4.80 -5.04
C SER A 56 -8.21 -5.67 -3.79
N ALA A 57 -7.05 -5.77 -3.13
CA ALA A 57 -6.91 -6.45 -1.85
C ALA A 57 -7.77 -5.78 -0.76
N LEU A 58 -7.71 -4.45 -0.64
CA LEU A 58 -8.52 -3.71 0.33
C LEU A 58 -10.02 -3.87 0.08
N GLU A 59 -10.46 -3.78 -1.18
CA GLU A 59 -11.86 -4.03 -1.57
C GLU A 59 -12.26 -5.47 -1.21
N THR A 60 -11.40 -6.46 -1.49
CA THR A 60 -11.66 -7.87 -1.15
C THR A 60 -11.77 -8.09 0.36
N ILE A 61 -10.88 -7.49 1.16
CA ILE A 61 -10.92 -7.60 2.62
C ILE A 61 -12.25 -7.02 3.15
N VAL A 62 -12.59 -5.80 2.74
CA VAL A 62 -13.77 -5.07 3.24
C VAL A 62 -15.08 -5.71 2.80
N TYR A 63 -15.14 -6.24 1.58
CA TYR A 63 -16.33 -6.87 1.00
C TYR A 63 -16.27 -8.41 1.04
N SER A 64 -15.40 -8.99 1.86
CA SER A 64 -15.40 -10.43 2.11
C SER A 64 -16.68 -10.84 2.84
N SER A 65 -17.20 -12.01 2.51
CA SER A 65 -18.35 -12.59 3.20
C SER A 65 -17.91 -13.27 4.50
N THR A 66 -18.61 -13.01 5.60
CA THR A 66 -18.36 -13.62 6.91
C THR A 66 -19.64 -14.22 7.47
N PRO A 67 -19.56 -15.37 8.17
CA PRO A 67 -20.70 -15.88 8.91
C PRO A 67 -21.08 -14.87 10.00
N ARG A 68 -22.37 -14.78 10.31
CA ARG A 68 -22.85 -13.88 11.37
C ARG A 68 -22.34 -14.30 12.75
N ASP A 69 -22.24 -15.60 12.98
CA ASP A 69 -21.59 -16.19 14.14
C ASP A 69 -20.16 -16.60 13.76
N PRO A 70 -19.12 -16.00 14.36
CA PRO A 70 -17.73 -16.30 14.03
C PRO A 70 -17.31 -17.73 14.41
N GLU A 71 -18.06 -18.42 15.27
CA GLU A 71 -17.76 -19.81 15.67
C GLU A 71 -18.22 -20.85 14.63
N ILE A 72 -19.12 -20.45 13.71
CA ILE A 72 -19.72 -21.35 12.72
C ILE A 72 -19.00 -21.20 11.38
N PRO A 73 -18.58 -22.31 10.73
CA PRO A 73 -17.95 -22.22 9.41
C PRO A 73 -18.93 -21.68 8.36
N LEU A 74 -18.40 -20.93 7.39
CA LEU A 74 -19.19 -20.30 6.33
C LEU A 74 -20.11 -21.27 5.56
N SER A 75 -19.74 -22.55 5.47
CA SER A 75 -20.54 -23.59 4.80
C SER A 75 -21.82 -23.98 5.53
N GLU A 76 -21.90 -23.73 6.84
CA GLU A 76 -23.00 -24.13 7.72
C GLU A 76 -23.81 -22.92 8.23
N ALA A 77 -23.30 -21.71 8.03
CA ALA A 77 -23.95 -20.48 8.47
C ALA A 77 -25.27 -20.22 7.71
N THR A 78 -26.34 -19.95 8.46
CA THR A 78 -27.66 -19.64 7.92
C THR A 78 -27.75 -18.22 7.34
N GLU A 79 -26.98 -17.28 7.90
CA GLU A 79 -26.87 -15.90 7.45
C GLU A 79 -25.41 -15.54 7.21
N VAL A 80 -25.15 -14.92 6.05
CA VAL A 80 -23.82 -14.49 5.62
C VAL A 80 -23.89 -13.00 5.30
N ASP A 81 -23.13 -12.21 6.04
CA ASP A 81 -23.02 -10.77 5.85
C ASP A 81 -21.65 -10.39 5.29
N TYR A 82 -21.50 -9.15 4.83
CA TYR A 82 -20.17 -8.62 4.53
C TYR A 82 -19.41 -8.37 5.83
N LEU A 83 -18.09 -8.62 5.85
CA LEU A 83 -17.21 -8.32 6.99
C LEU A 83 -17.38 -6.87 7.45
N LEU A 84 -17.54 -5.94 6.51
CA LEU A 84 -17.80 -4.53 6.82
C LEU A 84 -19.11 -4.31 7.61
N ALA A 85 -20.12 -5.15 7.44
CA ALA A 85 -21.35 -5.08 8.24
C ALA A 85 -21.10 -5.61 9.66
N ALA A 86 -20.44 -6.76 9.80
CA ALA A 86 -20.06 -7.31 11.10
C ALA A 86 -19.18 -6.33 11.91
N LEU A 87 -18.18 -5.72 11.27
CA LEU A 87 -17.32 -4.70 11.89
C LEU A 87 -18.11 -3.47 12.38
N LYS A 88 -19.19 -3.11 11.69
CA LYS A 88 -20.02 -1.98 12.08
C LYS A 88 -20.90 -2.30 13.27
N GLU A 89 -21.43 -3.52 13.33
CA GLU A 89 -22.26 -4.00 14.43
C GLU A 89 -21.43 -4.10 15.71
N ASP A 90 -20.27 -4.77 15.65
CA ASP A 90 -19.33 -4.92 16.77
C ASP A 90 -18.87 -3.54 17.31
N TYR A 91 -18.47 -2.64 16.40
CA TYR A 91 -18.06 -1.29 16.81
C TYR A 91 -19.23 -0.43 17.34
N ALA A 92 -20.49 -0.75 17.00
CA ALA A 92 -21.63 0.08 17.40
C ALA A 92 -21.93 0.01 18.89
N ASP A 93 -21.66 -1.12 19.52
CA ASP A 93 -22.05 -1.39 20.90
C ASP A 93 -21.00 -0.82 21.86
N ASP A 94 -19.74 -1.25 21.75
CA ASP A 94 -18.68 -0.92 22.71
C ASP A 94 -17.59 0.01 22.17
N LEU A 95 -17.68 0.44 20.91
CA LEU A 95 -16.68 1.28 20.22
C LEU A 95 -15.29 0.62 20.13
N VAL A 96 -15.26 -0.70 20.28
CA VAL A 96 -14.08 -1.56 20.22
C VAL A 96 -14.40 -2.69 19.24
N LEU A 97 -13.39 -3.19 18.53
CA LEU A 97 -13.50 -4.39 17.71
C LEU A 97 -12.85 -5.53 18.49
N ASP A 98 -13.65 -6.48 18.99
CA ASP A 98 -13.14 -7.59 19.80
C ASP A 98 -13.23 -8.90 19.02
N GLU A 99 -14.44 -9.42 18.80
CA GLU A 99 -14.66 -10.69 18.09
C GLU A 99 -14.35 -10.58 16.60
N THR A 100 -14.80 -9.48 15.96
CA THR A 100 -14.65 -9.31 14.51
C THR A 100 -13.21 -8.95 14.09
N LYS A 101 -12.39 -8.50 15.05
CA LYS A 101 -10.98 -8.16 14.82
C LYS A 101 -10.15 -9.38 14.42
N ALA A 102 -10.37 -10.53 15.06
CA ALA A 102 -9.66 -11.76 14.72
C ALA A 102 -10.00 -12.23 13.30
N VAL A 103 -11.29 -12.18 12.94
CA VAL A 103 -11.77 -12.51 11.58
C VAL A 103 -11.17 -11.57 10.56
N LEU A 104 -11.17 -10.26 10.83
CA LEU A 104 -10.55 -9.24 9.98
C LEU A 104 -9.07 -9.51 9.75
N PHE A 105 -8.30 -9.80 10.80
CA PHE A 105 -6.87 -10.06 10.68
C PHE A 105 -6.57 -11.36 9.93
N ASN A 106 -7.40 -12.39 10.11
CA ASN A 106 -7.30 -13.63 9.34
C ASN A 106 -7.60 -13.40 7.85
N GLN A 107 -8.60 -12.57 7.52
CA GLN A 107 -8.89 -12.20 6.14
C GLN A 107 -7.75 -11.40 5.51
N VAL A 108 -7.23 -10.40 6.22
CA VAL A 108 -6.06 -9.62 5.77
C VAL A 108 -4.88 -10.55 5.52
N LYS A 109 -4.57 -11.45 6.47
CA LYS A 109 -3.49 -12.44 6.33
C LYS A 109 -3.68 -13.32 5.09
N THR A 110 -4.90 -13.83 4.88
CA THR A 110 -5.21 -14.72 3.75
C THR A 110 -5.09 -14.02 2.41
N VAL A 111 -5.62 -12.80 2.29
CA VAL A 111 -5.55 -11.98 1.06
C VAL A 111 -4.10 -11.57 0.75
N MET A 112 -3.29 -11.38 1.79
CA MET A 112 -1.89 -10.94 1.66
C MET A 112 -0.88 -12.10 1.56
N GLU A 113 -1.30 -13.35 1.80
CA GLU A 113 -0.43 -14.53 1.79
C GLU A 113 0.43 -14.66 0.51
N PRO A 114 -0.08 -14.39 -0.71
CA PRO A 114 0.74 -14.47 -1.92
C PRO A 114 1.92 -13.47 -1.96
N LEU A 115 1.82 -12.35 -1.23
CA LEU A 115 2.85 -11.31 -1.19
C LEU A 115 3.81 -11.46 -0.01
N ARG A 116 3.41 -12.22 1.01
CA ARG A 116 4.12 -12.38 2.28
C ARG A 116 5.63 -12.66 2.16
N PRO A 117 6.12 -13.49 1.22
CA PRO A 117 7.55 -13.82 1.16
C PRO A 117 8.45 -12.64 0.76
N ASN A 118 7.89 -11.65 0.08
CA ASN A 118 8.66 -10.60 -0.59
C ASN A 118 8.31 -9.20 -0.08
N PHE A 119 7.27 -9.06 0.75
CA PHE A 119 6.71 -7.78 1.15
C PHE A 119 6.22 -7.80 2.59
N ASP A 120 6.41 -6.67 3.24
CA ASP A 120 5.81 -6.33 4.52
C ASP A 120 4.59 -5.44 4.29
N TYR A 121 3.65 -5.48 5.23
CA TYR A 121 2.42 -4.70 5.10
C TYR A 121 1.86 -4.25 6.44
N ALA A 122 1.10 -3.16 6.41
CA ALA A 122 0.36 -2.62 7.54
C ALA A 122 -1.08 -2.41 7.10
N PHE A 123 -2.01 -2.91 7.88
CA PHE A 123 -3.44 -2.66 7.71
C PHE A 123 -3.96 -1.98 8.96
N TYR A 124 -4.70 -0.89 8.80
CA TYR A 124 -5.31 -0.21 9.94
C TYR A 124 -6.62 0.48 9.59
N ILE A 125 -7.49 0.62 10.59
CA ILE A 125 -8.73 1.36 10.53
C ILE A 125 -8.61 2.54 11.49
N TYR A 126 -8.66 3.76 10.95
CA TYR A 126 -8.56 4.99 11.71
C TYR A 126 -9.90 5.73 11.74
N VAL A 127 -10.37 6.12 12.92
CA VAL A 127 -11.64 6.85 13.11
C VAL A 127 -11.34 8.34 13.12
N LEU A 128 -11.84 9.06 12.12
CA LEU A 128 -11.43 10.45 11.88
C LEU A 128 -11.91 11.40 12.99
N ASP A 129 -13.13 11.22 13.47
CA ASP A 129 -13.74 12.12 14.45
C ASP A 129 -13.18 11.95 15.87
N ARG A 130 -12.56 10.80 16.17
CA ARG A 130 -12.02 10.46 17.50
C ARG A 130 -10.51 10.47 17.58
N GLU A 131 -9.85 10.57 16.43
CA GLU A 131 -8.41 10.46 16.28
C GLU A 131 -7.80 9.14 16.79
N GLU A 132 -8.58 8.07 16.78
CA GLU A 132 -8.23 6.75 17.35
C GLU A 132 -8.16 5.64 16.30
N TYR A 133 -7.44 4.56 16.62
CA TYR A 133 -7.39 3.35 15.80
C TYR A 133 -8.42 2.33 16.28
N ALA A 134 -9.36 1.96 15.42
CA ALA A 134 -10.29 0.86 15.70
C ALA A 134 -9.57 -0.51 15.58
N ALA A 135 -8.62 -0.63 14.64
CA ALA A 135 -7.77 -1.81 14.50
C ALA A 135 -6.46 -1.43 13.80
N ALA A 136 -5.35 -2.07 14.18
CA ALA A 136 -4.10 -2.01 13.44
C ALA A 136 -3.37 -3.35 13.48
N MET A 137 -2.90 -3.78 12.32
CA MET A 137 -2.20 -5.03 12.07
C MET A 137 -0.95 -4.74 11.26
N LEU A 138 0.15 -5.39 11.61
CA LEU A 138 1.44 -5.23 10.99
C LEU A 138 2.04 -6.59 10.69
N HIS A 139 2.51 -6.79 9.47
CA HIS A 139 3.29 -7.96 9.09
C HIS A 139 4.72 -7.53 8.82
N ILE A 140 5.68 -8.10 9.56
CA ILE A 140 7.10 -7.84 9.38
C ILE A 140 7.83 -9.16 9.17
N SER A 141 8.61 -9.22 8.12
CA SER A 141 9.55 -10.29 7.84
C SER A 141 10.85 -10.03 8.61
N GLU A 142 11.24 -10.92 9.51
CA GLU A 142 12.59 -10.82 10.08
C GLU A 142 13.62 -11.13 8.99
N THR A 143 14.56 -10.23 8.76
CA THR A 143 15.73 -10.51 7.94
C THR A 143 16.86 -11.01 8.84
N SER A 144 17.11 -12.32 8.87
CA SER A 144 18.39 -12.83 9.40
C SER A 144 19.51 -12.31 8.50
N GLY A 145 20.60 -11.78 9.07
CA GLY A 145 21.69 -11.11 8.33
C GLY A 145 22.41 -11.92 7.23
N THR A 146 21.96 -13.14 6.92
CA THR A 146 22.47 -14.02 5.86
C THR A 146 21.45 -14.35 4.75
N GLY A 147 20.27 -13.73 4.74
CA GLY A 147 19.23 -13.94 3.71
C GLY A 147 17.80 -13.90 4.27
N LEU A 148 16.80 -13.90 3.38
CA LEU A 148 15.36 -13.91 3.67
C LEU A 148 14.87 -15.28 4.20
N THR A 149 15.52 -15.80 5.23
CA THR A 149 15.12 -17.04 5.94
C THR A 149 14.74 -16.74 7.39
N GLY A 150 14.27 -15.54 7.68
CA GLY A 150 13.76 -15.21 9.01
C GLY A 150 12.26 -15.47 9.13
N LYS A 151 11.83 -15.67 10.36
CA LYS A 151 10.42 -15.89 10.69
C LYS A 151 9.63 -14.64 10.31
N SER A 152 8.46 -14.83 9.71
CA SER A 152 7.51 -13.75 9.52
C SER A 152 6.63 -13.63 10.75
N LEU A 153 6.51 -12.43 11.31
CA LEU A 153 5.67 -12.17 12.47
C LEU A 153 4.48 -11.32 12.05
N VAL A 154 3.28 -11.77 12.43
CA VAL A 154 2.06 -10.99 12.33
C VAL A 154 1.81 -10.40 13.70
N LEU A 155 1.67 -9.08 13.75
CA LEU A 155 1.57 -8.30 14.96
C LEU A 155 0.24 -7.55 14.97
N SER A 156 -0.49 -7.64 16.09
CA SER A 156 -1.61 -6.76 16.41
C SER A 156 -1.05 -5.56 17.17
N CYS A 157 -1.25 -4.35 16.65
CA CYS A 157 -0.70 -3.13 17.25
C CYS A 157 -1.81 -2.20 17.73
N THR A 158 -1.53 -1.43 18.77
CA THR A 158 -2.39 -0.33 19.24
C THR A 158 -1.57 0.95 19.27
N PRO A 159 -1.34 1.58 18.10
CA PRO A 159 -0.51 2.78 18.03
C PRO A 159 -1.13 3.90 18.89
N PRO A 160 -0.35 4.56 19.74
CA PRO A 160 -0.88 5.57 20.67
C PRO A 160 -1.38 6.83 19.95
N ASN A 161 -0.85 7.13 18.76
CA ASN A 161 -1.26 8.28 17.96
C ASN A 161 -1.02 8.02 16.46
N LYS A 162 -1.80 8.69 15.61
CA LYS A 162 -1.56 8.83 14.16
C LYS A 162 -0.11 9.19 13.81
N VAL A 163 0.49 10.10 14.55
CA VAL A 163 1.87 10.56 14.30
C VAL A 163 2.89 9.44 14.44
N VAL A 164 2.74 8.56 15.44
CA VAL A 164 3.70 7.47 15.67
C VAL A 164 3.68 6.45 14.54
N LEU A 165 2.49 6.07 14.08
CA LEU A 165 2.36 5.18 12.93
C LEU A 165 2.85 5.85 11.65
N ALA A 166 2.55 7.13 11.45
CA ALA A 166 3.02 7.89 10.28
C ALA A 166 4.55 8.02 10.26
N ASP A 167 5.18 8.27 11.41
CA ASP A 167 6.64 8.29 11.54
C ASP A 167 7.23 6.92 11.22
N PHE A 168 6.69 5.85 11.82
CA PHE A 168 7.10 4.48 11.49
C PHE A 168 7.01 4.20 9.98
N LEU A 169 5.85 4.50 9.36
CA LEU A 169 5.63 4.30 7.93
C LEU A 169 6.55 5.16 7.05
N SER A 170 6.97 6.34 7.54
CA SER A 170 7.95 7.17 6.83
C SER A 170 9.36 6.58 6.86
N ARG A 171 9.71 5.83 7.92
CA ARG A 171 11.01 5.18 8.09
C ARG A 171 11.18 3.93 7.21
N VAL A 172 10.10 3.20 6.93
CA VAL A 172 10.12 2.00 6.06
C VAL A 172 10.20 2.31 4.55
N GLY A 173 10.01 3.56 4.13
CA GLY A 173 10.33 4.01 2.76
C GLY A 173 9.16 3.95 1.76
N HIS A 174 9.35 3.32 0.60
CA HIS A 174 8.39 3.34 -0.52
C HIS A 174 7.07 2.61 -0.17
N VAL A 175 6.15 3.39 0.38
CA VAL A 175 4.81 2.99 0.75
C VAL A 175 3.89 3.20 -0.44
N ALA A 176 3.21 2.13 -0.88
CA ALA A 176 2.05 2.23 -1.76
C ALA A 176 0.78 2.14 -0.91
N PRO A 177 0.27 3.26 -0.36
CA PRO A 177 -0.92 3.23 0.46
C PRO A 177 -2.15 3.16 -0.43
N SER A 178 -3.09 2.29 -0.08
CA SER A 178 -4.47 2.35 -0.56
C SER A 178 -5.36 2.60 0.63
N SER A 179 -6.30 3.54 0.52
CA SER A 179 -7.25 3.81 1.57
C SER A 179 -8.67 3.83 1.03
N SER A 180 -9.60 3.33 1.84
CA SER A 180 -11.02 3.31 1.56
C SER A 180 -11.76 3.95 2.72
N VAL A 181 -12.69 4.85 2.40
CA VAL A 181 -13.54 5.49 3.39
C VAL A 181 -14.64 4.51 3.77
N ILE A 182 -14.66 4.13 5.04
CA ILE A 182 -15.70 3.30 5.64
C ILE A 182 -16.51 4.15 6.63
N ARG A 183 -17.69 3.67 7.00
CA ARG A 183 -18.54 4.32 7.99
C ARG A 183 -18.82 3.33 9.11
N LEU A 184 -18.30 3.60 10.29
CA LEU A 184 -18.62 2.82 11.48
C LEU A 184 -19.93 3.34 12.08
N SER A 185 -20.66 2.49 12.79
CA SER A 185 -21.83 2.89 13.57
C SER A 185 -21.43 3.11 15.02
N GLN A 186 -22.10 4.02 15.69
CA GLN A 186 -22.10 4.16 17.14
C GLN A 186 -23.56 4.20 17.60
N ARG A 187 -23.91 3.37 18.59
CA ARG A 187 -25.23 3.40 19.19
C ARG A 187 -25.26 4.47 20.29
N GLN A 188 -26.15 5.45 20.17
CA GLN A 188 -26.36 6.47 21.19
C GLN A 188 -27.87 6.52 21.53
N GLY A 189 -28.32 5.64 22.42
CA GLY A 189 -29.74 5.48 22.73
C GLY A 189 -30.50 4.77 21.60
N SER A 190 -31.55 5.40 21.06
CA SER A 190 -32.32 4.88 19.91
C SER A 190 -31.74 5.28 18.55
N ASP A 191 -30.83 6.25 18.50
CA ASP A 191 -30.25 6.75 17.26
C ASP A 191 -28.89 6.10 16.98
N GLN A 192 -28.67 5.74 15.71
CA GLN A 192 -27.38 5.28 15.19
C GLN A 192 -26.62 6.46 14.59
N LEU A 193 -25.55 6.88 15.26
CA LEU A 193 -24.61 7.86 14.71
C LEU A 193 -23.65 7.13 13.76
N ARG A 194 -23.38 7.74 12.60
CA ARG A 194 -22.40 7.21 11.62
C ARG A 194 -21.08 7.96 11.77
N LEU A 195 -20.05 7.26 12.19
CA LEU A 195 -18.70 7.79 12.35
C LEU A 195 -17.87 7.54 11.07
N PRO A 196 -17.24 8.58 10.50
CA PRO A 196 -16.36 8.43 9.36
C PRO A 196 -15.05 7.77 9.81
N ALA A 197 -14.67 6.68 9.14
CA ALA A 197 -13.41 5.99 9.39
C ALA A 197 -12.71 5.67 8.05
N GLN A 198 -11.42 5.40 8.13
CA GLN A 198 -10.57 5.14 6.97
C GLN A 198 -9.84 3.82 7.18
N ALA A 199 -10.15 2.82 6.35
CA ALA A 199 -9.38 1.60 6.26
C ALA A 199 -8.22 1.83 5.29
N THR A 200 -6.99 1.57 5.74
CA THR A 200 -5.78 1.78 4.94
C THR A 200 -4.93 0.53 4.94
N LEU A 201 -4.49 0.13 3.75
CA LEU A 201 -3.50 -0.92 3.54
C LEU A 201 -2.25 -0.29 2.93
N VAL A 202 -1.11 -0.61 3.51
CA VAL A 202 0.21 -0.12 3.11
C VAL A 202 1.10 -1.33 2.89
N ILE A 203 1.80 -1.36 1.74
CA ILE A 203 2.74 -2.43 1.38
C ILE A 203 4.10 -1.79 1.10
N TRP A 204 5.17 -2.44 1.56
CA TRP A 204 6.56 -2.03 1.30
C TRP A 204 7.48 -3.26 1.19
N THR A 205 8.69 -3.03 0.69
CA THR A 205 9.74 -4.05 0.63
C THR A 205 10.32 -4.31 2.02
N PRO A 206 10.65 -5.55 2.42
CA PRO A 206 11.13 -5.85 3.75
C PRO A 206 12.36 -5.03 4.13
N THR A 207 12.30 -4.42 5.30
CA THR A 207 13.39 -3.60 5.86
C THR A 207 13.63 -4.00 7.30
N ALA A 208 14.89 -3.98 7.73
CA ALA A 208 15.25 -4.19 9.13
C ALA A 208 14.80 -2.98 9.96
N THR A 209 13.55 -3.01 10.45
CA THR A 209 12.96 -1.94 11.27
C THR A 209 12.41 -2.49 12.57
N SER A 210 12.73 -1.84 13.69
CA SER A 210 12.13 -2.16 14.98
C SER A 210 10.71 -1.61 15.07
N HIS A 211 9.81 -2.37 15.69
CA HIS A 211 8.40 -2.03 15.91
C HIS A 211 8.10 -1.75 17.39
N ALA A 212 9.14 -1.58 18.22
CA ALA A 212 9.00 -1.38 19.67
C ALA A 212 8.14 -0.16 20.04
N ASP A 213 8.13 0.87 19.20
CA ASP A 213 7.39 2.12 19.43
C ASP A 213 5.87 1.99 19.23
N LEU A 214 5.40 0.91 18.59
CA LEU A 214 4.00 0.73 18.18
C LEU A 214 3.14 -0.08 19.16
N ASN A 215 3.73 -0.52 20.29
CA ASN A 215 3.09 -1.35 21.31
C ASN A 215 2.32 -2.55 20.70
N CYS A 216 3.07 -3.40 20.01
CA CYS A 216 2.52 -4.53 19.28
C CYS A 216 2.66 -5.85 20.05
N GLN A 217 1.69 -6.75 19.89
CA GLN A 217 1.73 -8.13 20.38
C GLN A 217 1.63 -9.10 19.21
N GLU A 218 2.27 -10.27 19.33
CA GLU A 218 2.17 -11.31 18.32
C GLU A 218 0.72 -11.81 18.22
N PHE A 219 0.18 -11.77 17.01
CA PHE A 219 -1.18 -12.24 16.74
C PHE A 219 -1.14 -13.74 16.45
N THR A 220 -1.50 -14.54 17.44
CA THR A 220 -1.78 -15.96 17.29
C THR A 220 -3.26 -16.13 17.00
N ALA A 221 -3.59 -16.43 15.74
CA ALA A 221 -4.92 -16.85 15.33
C ALA A 221 -5.26 -18.24 15.87
#